data_AF-A0A3D5SYP4-F1
#
_entry.id   AF-A0A3D5SYP4-F1
#
_cell.length_a   1.000
_cell.length_b   1.000
_cell.length_c   1.000
_cell.angle_alpha   90.00
_cell.angle_beta   90.00
_cell.angle_gamma   90.00
#
_symmetry.space_group_name_H-M   'P 1'
#
loop_
_entity.id
_entity.type
_entity.pdbx_description
1 polymer ?
#
loop_
_entity_poly.entity_id
_entity_poly.type
_entity_poly.pdbx_seq_one_letter_code
_entity_poly.pdbx_strand_id
1 'polypeptide(L)'
;MDRLEDELRGFLSRLAEDESIFTGVARDMRRVADLAISGNGEPTTASEFPQVVELLGRMRAERPALRDVQIRLITNGSLVERAPVSRGIRTLGELDGEVWFKVDAGSAAGFRRI
;
A
#
# COMPACT_ATOMS: atom_id res chain seq x y z
N MET A 1 -0.99 -14.21 -7.58
CA MET A 1 -1.88 -13.05 -7.40
C MET A 1 -3.18 -13.46 -6.72
N ASP A 2 -3.84 -14.53 -7.16
CA ASP A 2 -5.13 -15.00 -6.64
C ASP A 2 -5.19 -15.10 -5.11
N ARG A 3 -4.17 -15.71 -4.49
CA ARG A 3 -4.08 -15.80 -3.03
C ARG A 3 -4.11 -14.44 -2.33
N LEU A 4 -3.37 -13.44 -2.84
CA LEU A 4 -3.36 -12.10 -2.26
C LEU A 4 -4.74 -11.44 -2.42
N GLU A 5 -5.36 -11.60 -3.59
CA GLU A 5 -6.70 -11.08 -3.84
C GLU A 5 -7.73 -11.69 -2.88
N ASP A 6 -7.71 -13.01 -2.71
CA ASP A 6 -8.62 -13.73 -1.81
C ASP A 6 -8.41 -13.32 -0.35
N GLU A 7 -7.16 -13.27 0.11
CA GLU A 7 -6.82 -12.86 1.48
C GLU A 7 -7.25 -11.41 1.76
N LEU A 8 -6.96 -10.47 0.84
CA LEU A 8 -7.36 -9.08 0.98
C LEU A 8 -8.89 -8.93 0.93
N ARG A 9 -9.57 -9.65 0.02
CA ARG A 9 -11.03 -9.63 -0.09
C ARG A 9 -11.68 -10.15 1.18
N GLY A 10 -11.20 -11.27 1.72
CA GLY A 10 -11.67 -11.83 2.97
C GLY A 10 -11.44 -10.91 4.16
N PHE A 11 -10.26 -10.28 4.26
CA PHE A 11 -9.95 -9.34 5.33
C PHE A 11 -10.86 -8.10 5.30
N LEU A 12 -11.08 -7.53 4.11
CA LEU A 12 -11.96 -6.36 3.94
C LEU A 12 -13.42 -6.68 4.25
N SER A 13 -13.91 -7.87 3.91
CA SER A 13 -15.26 -8.31 4.32
C SER A 13 -15.36 -8.46 5.83
N ARG A 14 -14.35 -9.10 6.46
CA ARG A 14 -14.29 -9.20 7.92
C ARG A 14 -14.24 -7.82 8.58
N LEU A 15 -13.54 -6.85 7.98
CA LEU A 15 -13.52 -5.47 8.47
C LEU A 15 -14.91 -4.81 8.54
N ALA A 16 -15.81 -5.19 7.64
CA ALA A 16 -17.16 -4.65 7.58
C ALA A 16 -18.15 -5.38 8.51
N GLU A 17 -17.91 -6.65 8.80
CA GLU A 17 -18.88 -7.54 9.46
C GLU A 17 -18.55 -7.84 10.93
N ASP A 18 -17.27 -7.79 11.32
CA ASP A 18 -16.80 -8.21 12.64
C ASP A 18 -16.36 -7.01 13.48
N GLU A 19 -17.25 -6.44 14.30
CA GLU A 19 -16.91 -5.31 15.17
C GLU A 19 -15.79 -5.61 16.17
N SER A 20 -15.50 -6.89 16.46
CA SER A 20 -14.47 -7.28 17.44
C SER A 20 -13.06 -6.88 17.02
N ILE A 21 -12.81 -6.70 15.73
CA ILE A 21 -11.52 -6.22 15.21
C ILE A 21 -11.18 -4.81 15.69
N PHE A 22 -12.20 -4.03 16.08
CA PHE A 22 -12.09 -2.67 16.58
C PHE A 22 -12.13 -2.61 18.11
N THR A 23 -11.84 -3.73 18.78
CA THR A 23 -11.73 -3.75 20.25
C THR A 23 -10.69 -2.73 20.72
N GLY A 24 -11.11 -1.80 21.58
CA GLY A 24 -10.25 -0.70 22.06
C GLY A 24 -10.14 0.50 21.11
N VAL A 25 -10.76 0.47 19.92
CA VAL A 25 -10.75 1.58 18.97
C VAL A 25 -12.00 2.44 19.16
N ALA A 26 -11.80 3.76 19.31
CA ALA A 26 -12.89 4.75 19.39
C ALA A 26 -13.76 4.70 18.13
N ARG A 27 -15.07 4.90 18.26
CA ARG A 27 -16.05 4.66 17.19
C ARG A 27 -15.75 5.46 15.90
N ASP A 28 -15.30 6.69 16.06
CA ASP A 28 -14.90 7.61 14.99
C ASP A 28 -13.60 7.21 14.25
N MET A 29 -12.79 6.35 14.88
CA MET A 29 -11.55 5.82 14.31
C MET A 29 -11.71 4.42 13.68
N ARG A 30 -12.91 3.83 13.71
CA ARG A 30 -13.20 2.48 13.17
C ARG A 30 -13.38 2.49 11.65
N ARG A 31 -12.34 2.87 10.94
CA ARG A 31 -12.30 2.94 9.49
C ARG A 31 -10.94 2.49 8.98
N VAL A 32 -10.88 2.08 7.72
CA VAL A 32 -9.60 1.91 7.03
C VAL A 32 -9.01 3.30 6.77
N ALA A 33 -7.78 3.52 7.20
CA ALA A 33 -7.07 4.78 6.99
C ALA A 33 -6.45 4.82 5.59
N ASP A 34 -5.73 3.75 5.22
CA ASP A 34 -5.04 3.59 3.95
C ASP A 34 -4.85 2.10 3.61
N LEU A 35 -4.52 1.83 2.35
CA LEU A 35 -4.01 0.55 1.84
C LEU A 35 -2.53 0.73 1.50
N ALA A 36 -1.66 0.31 2.40
CA ALA A 36 -0.21 0.43 2.22
C ALA A 36 0.43 -0.82 1.59
N ILE A 37 1.24 -0.61 0.56
CA ILE A 37 2.23 -1.57 0.09
C ILE A 37 3.51 -1.35 0.92
N SER A 38 3.61 -2.11 2.01
CA SER A 38 4.72 -2.05 2.95
C SER A 38 5.02 -3.46 3.47
N GLY A 39 6.29 -3.87 3.48
CA GLY A 39 6.69 -5.18 3.99
C GLY A 39 8.12 -5.18 4.50
N ASN A 40 8.56 -6.35 4.95
CA ASN A 40 9.93 -6.58 5.44
C ASN A 40 10.97 -6.55 4.30
N GLY A 41 10.56 -6.87 3.08
CA GLY A 41 11.34 -6.62 1.87
C GLY A 41 11.02 -5.25 1.27
N GLU A 42 11.81 -4.83 0.30
CA GLU A 42 11.55 -3.60 -0.46
C GLU A 42 10.49 -3.86 -1.55
N PRO A 43 9.28 -3.26 -1.46
CA PRO A 43 8.19 -3.55 -2.39
C PRO A 43 8.55 -3.46 -3.87
N THR A 44 9.37 -2.49 -4.26
CA THR A 44 9.76 -2.27 -5.66
C THR A 44 10.70 -3.36 -6.21
N THR A 45 11.21 -4.25 -5.37
CA THR A 45 12.00 -5.42 -5.80
C THR A 45 11.12 -6.62 -6.18
N ALA A 46 9.86 -6.65 -5.76
CA ALA A 46 8.92 -7.70 -6.13
C ALA A 46 8.47 -7.54 -7.59
N SER A 47 8.57 -8.61 -8.38
CA SER A 47 8.12 -8.63 -9.78
C SER A 47 6.63 -8.33 -9.95
N GLU A 48 5.86 -8.59 -8.91
CA GLU A 48 4.41 -8.46 -8.82
C GLU A 48 3.95 -7.05 -8.42
N PHE A 49 4.86 -6.14 -8.07
CA PHE A 49 4.51 -4.81 -7.57
C PHE A 49 3.50 -4.07 -8.47
N PRO A 50 3.66 -4.00 -9.81
CA PRO A 50 2.67 -3.34 -10.66
C PRO A 50 1.28 -3.99 -10.57
N GLN A 51 1.22 -5.31 -10.54
CA GLN A 51 -0.02 -6.08 -10.44
C GLN A 51 -0.70 -5.87 -9.09
N VAL A 52 0.07 -5.68 -8.02
CA VAL A 52 -0.46 -5.33 -6.70
C VAL A 52 -1.11 -3.95 -6.72
N VAL A 53 -0.48 -2.95 -7.34
CA VAL A 53 -1.07 -1.60 -7.47
C VAL A 53 -2.41 -1.66 -8.22
N GLU A 54 -2.45 -2.37 -9.35
CA GLU A 54 -3.69 -2.57 -10.12
C GLU A 54 -4.78 -3.26 -9.30
N LEU A 55 -4.42 -4.33 -8.57
CA LEU A 55 -5.34 -5.05 -7.69
C LEU A 55 -5.95 -4.12 -6.63
N LEU A 56 -5.14 -3.31 -5.94
CA LEU A 56 -5.63 -2.36 -4.94
C LEU A 56 -6.56 -1.32 -5.56
N GLY A 57 -6.24 -0.82 -6.76
CA GLY A 57 -7.09 0.10 -7.52
C GLY A 57 -8.47 -0.50 -7.81
N ARG A 58 -8.53 -1.76 -8.30
CA ARG A 58 -9.80 -2.48 -8.53
C ARG A 58 -10.58 -2.66 -7.23
N MET A 59 -9.92 -3.12 -6.17
CA MET A 59 -10.56 -3.35 -4.87
C MET A 59 -11.16 -2.07 -4.26
N ARG A 60 -10.47 -0.94 -4.45
CA ARG A 60 -10.95 0.39 -4.03
C ARG A 60 -12.18 0.83 -4.83
N ALA A 61 -12.18 0.58 -6.14
CA ALA A 61 -13.31 0.92 -7.02
C ALA A 61 -14.55 0.04 -6.78
N GLU A 62 -14.36 -1.24 -6.44
CA GLU A 62 -15.44 -2.20 -6.20
C GLU A 62 -16.23 -1.92 -4.89
N ARG A 63 -15.66 -1.18 -3.94
CA ARG A 63 -16.22 -1.04 -2.59
C ARG A 63 -16.46 0.42 -2.20
N PRO A 64 -17.71 0.84 -1.96
CA PRO A 64 -18.01 2.21 -1.51
C PRO A 64 -17.25 2.64 -0.24
N ALA A 65 -17.06 1.72 0.71
CA ALA A 65 -16.34 1.98 1.96
C ALA A 65 -14.84 2.29 1.78
N LEU A 66 -14.27 1.99 0.62
CA LEU A 66 -12.85 2.24 0.31
C LEU A 66 -12.66 3.42 -0.63
N ARG A 67 -13.74 4.04 -1.13
CA ARG A 67 -13.65 5.07 -2.18
C ARG A 67 -12.63 6.17 -1.87
N ASP A 68 -12.59 6.61 -0.62
CA ASP A 68 -11.73 7.69 -0.13
C ASP A 68 -10.48 7.18 0.62
N VAL A 69 -10.21 5.87 0.55
CA VAL A 69 -9.05 5.26 1.20
C VAL A 69 -7.80 5.45 0.34
N GLN A 70 -6.78 6.05 0.94
CA GLN A 70 -5.50 6.31 0.30
C GLN A 70 -4.80 5.01 -0.06
N ILE A 71 -4.23 4.91 -1.27
CA ILE A 71 -3.29 3.82 -1.61
C ILE A 71 -1.88 4.40 -1.49
N ARG A 72 -1.00 3.71 -0.76
CA ARG A 72 0.34 4.21 -0.45
C ARG A 72 1.42 3.18 -0.71
N LEU A 73 2.47 3.56 -1.42
CA LEU A 73 3.73 2.81 -1.50
C LEU A 73 4.69 3.34 -0.44
N ILE A 74 5.23 2.47 0.42
CA ILE A 74 6.29 2.85 1.36
C ILE A 74 7.59 2.13 0.96
N THR A 75 8.56 2.88 0.43
CA THR A 75 9.74 2.34 -0.28
C THR A 75 11.03 3.02 0.16
N ASN A 76 12.16 2.32 0.13
CA ASN A 76 13.50 2.93 0.21
C ASN A 76 14.00 3.49 -1.14
N GLY A 77 13.22 3.33 -2.22
CA GLY A 77 13.53 3.84 -3.55
C GLY A 77 14.39 2.91 -4.42
N SER A 78 14.67 1.68 -4.00
CA SER A 78 15.45 0.75 -4.83
C SER A 78 14.72 0.47 -6.15
N LEU A 79 15.47 0.38 -7.25
CA LEU A 79 14.96 -0.07 -8.56
C LEU A 79 13.82 0.78 -9.17
N VAL A 80 13.55 1.98 -8.67
CA VAL A 80 12.47 2.86 -9.17
C VAL A 80 12.63 3.24 -10.63
N GLU A 81 13.87 3.22 -11.14
CA GLU A 81 14.20 3.47 -12.54
C GLU A 81 13.81 2.31 -13.47
N ARG A 82 13.54 1.11 -12.94
CA ARG A 82 13.15 -0.03 -13.76
C ARG A 82 11.75 0.19 -14.34
N ALA A 83 11.61 -0.08 -15.64
CA ALA A 83 10.37 0.15 -16.36
C ALA A 83 9.12 -0.48 -15.71
N PRO A 84 9.14 -1.72 -15.18
CA PRO A 84 8.00 -2.27 -14.45
C PRO A 84 7.62 -1.46 -13.21
N VAL A 85 8.59 -1.07 -12.39
CA VAL A 85 8.37 -0.29 -11.17
C VAL A 85 7.83 1.10 -11.50
N SER A 86 8.44 1.78 -12.47
CA SER A 86 7.97 3.08 -12.94
C SER A 86 6.53 3.03 -13.46
N ARG A 87 6.13 1.93 -14.15
CA ARG A 87 4.71 1.73 -14.53
C ARG A 87 3.81 1.58 -13.31
N GLY A 88 4.18 0.77 -12.32
CA GLY A 88 3.41 0.63 -11.09
C GLY A 88 3.24 1.96 -10.34
N ILE A 89 4.30 2.77 -10.25
CA ILE A 89 4.24 4.11 -9.64
C ILE A 89 3.34 5.05 -10.47
N ARG A 90 3.35 4.97 -11.80
CA ARG A 90 2.44 5.74 -12.65
C ARG A 90 0.98 5.36 -12.40
N THR A 91 0.67 4.06 -12.41
CA THR A 91 -0.68 3.55 -12.08
C THR A 91 -1.11 4.02 -10.69
N LEU A 92 -0.19 4.02 -9.72
CA LEU A 92 -0.47 4.55 -8.38
C LEU A 92 -0.84 6.05 -8.44
N GLY A 93 -0.13 6.86 -9.22
CA GLY A 93 -0.46 8.27 -9.43
C GLY A 93 -1.81 8.49 -10.11
N GLU A 94 -2.19 7.65 -11.08
CA GLU A 94 -3.51 7.66 -11.72
C GLU A 94 -4.64 7.34 -10.73
N LEU A 95 -4.31 6.62 -9.65
CA LEU A 95 -5.21 6.31 -8.54
C LEU A 95 -5.19 7.39 -7.44
N ASP A 96 -4.60 8.57 -7.67
CA ASP A 96 -4.38 9.59 -6.62
C ASP A 96 -3.62 9.01 -5.42
N GLY A 97 -2.73 8.05 -5.69
CA GLY A 97 -1.93 7.33 -4.72
C GLY A 97 -0.69 8.10 -4.29
N GLU A 98 -0.07 7.66 -3.20
CA GLU A 98 1.09 8.33 -2.61
C GLU A 98 2.33 7.44 -2.58
N VAL A 99 3.51 8.03 -2.77
CA VAL A 99 4.80 7.38 -2.57
C VAL A 99 5.51 8.02 -1.38
N TRP A 100 5.79 7.21 -0.37
CA TRP A 100 6.48 7.60 0.85
C TRP A 100 7.86 6.97 0.88
N PHE A 101 8.89 7.82 0.77
CA PHE A 101 10.28 7.36 0.84
C PHE A 101 10.74 7.22 2.28
N LYS A 102 11.29 6.05 2.61
CA LYS A 102 12.00 5.81 3.87
C LYS A 102 13.38 6.48 3.77
N VAL A 103 13.64 7.45 4.64
CA VAL A 103 14.91 8.19 4.66
C VAL A 103 15.66 7.86 5.94
N ASP A 104 16.78 7.14 5.81
CA ASP A 104 17.60 6.74 6.96
C ASP A 104 18.57 7.85 7.43
N ALA A 105 18.97 8.74 6.52
CA ALA A 105 19.85 9.87 6.83
C ALA A 105 19.57 11.11 5.97
N GLY A 106 19.57 12.29 6.60
CA GLY A 106 19.40 13.59 5.93
C GLY A 106 20.71 14.28 5.52
N SER A 107 21.87 13.62 5.66
CA SER A 107 23.17 14.19 5.27
C SER A 107 24.09 13.12 4.68
N ALA A 108 25.03 13.55 3.80
CA ALA A 108 26.03 12.64 3.23
C ALA A 108 26.93 11.99 4.30
N ALA A 109 27.20 12.70 5.41
CA ALA A 109 27.95 12.14 6.53
C ALA A 109 27.13 11.09 7.29
N GLY A 110 25.82 11.31 7.46
CA GLY A 110 24.91 10.31 8.02
C GLY A 110 24.84 9.06 7.15
N PHE A 111 24.66 9.23 5.84
CA PHE A 111 24.55 8.12 4.89
C PHE A 111 25.78 7.21 4.88
N ARG A 112 27.00 7.76 4.98
CA ARG A 112 28.25 6.98 5.03
C ARG A 112 28.41 6.10 6.28
N ARG A 113 27.56 6.25 7.30
CA ARG A 113 27.66 5.53 8.58
C ARG A 113 26.70 4.32 8.65
N ILE A 114 25.91 4.09 7.62
CA ILE A 114 24.86 3.07 7.55
C ILE A 114 25.24 2.05 6.47
#